data_AF-A0A4Q9LE85-F1
#
_entry.id   AF-A0A4Q9LE85-F1
#
_cell.length_a   1.000
_cell.length_b   1.000
_cell.length_c   1.000
_cell.angle_alpha   90.00
_cell.angle_beta   90.00
_cell.angle_gamma   90.00
#
_symmetry.space_group_name_H-M   'P 1'
#
loop_
_entity.id
_entity.type
_entity.pdbx_description
1 polymer ?
#
loop_
_entity_poly.entity_id
_entity_poly.type
_entity_poly.pdbx_seq_one_letter_code
_entity_poly.pdbx_strand_id
1 'polypeptide(L)'
;MKQLESMRLKIRNRTECIDFGNVFNYESFNTIILLSIDVCLIRIKDIEIFKKFKNLGYFSIYCDNFDNGSIFYIKKKDFKRTFLVIERPNRASRSKEINNYLDSEFTFKFT
;
A
#
# COMPACT_ATOMS: atom_id res chain seq x y z
N MET A 1 -12.07 -21.61 -10.75
CA MET A 1 -10.89 -21.41 -9.87
C MET A 1 -11.33 -20.61 -8.66
N LYS A 2 -10.96 -21.02 -7.44
CA LYS A 2 -11.23 -20.24 -6.23
C LYS A 2 -10.33 -19.01 -6.26
N GLN A 3 -10.89 -17.84 -6.54
CA GLN A 3 -10.17 -16.58 -6.47
C GLN A 3 -9.98 -16.22 -4.99
N LEU A 4 -8.77 -15.82 -4.61
CA LEU A 4 -8.55 -15.25 -3.28
C LEU A 4 -8.99 -13.78 -3.34
N GLU A 5 -10.27 -13.51 -3.09
CA GLU A 5 -10.81 -12.16 -3.25
C GLU A 5 -10.20 -11.15 -2.27
N SER A 6 -9.75 -11.62 -1.10
CA SER A 6 -9.24 -10.75 -0.03
C SER A 6 -8.01 -11.33 0.67
N MET A 7 -7.02 -10.48 0.90
CA MET A 7 -5.84 -10.80 1.71
C MET A 7 -5.54 -9.66 2.69
N ARG A 8 -5.22 -10.03 3.93
CA ARG A 8 -4.65 -9.13 4.93
C ARG A 8 -3.32 -9.68 5.43
N LEU A 9 -2.28 -8.87 5.33
CA LEU A 9 -0.96 -9.17 5.87
C LEU A 9 -0.66 -8.22 7.01
N LYS A 10 -0.24 -8.79 8.15
CA LYS A 10 0.10 -8.02 9.34
C LYS A 10 1.40 -8.50 9.95
N ILE A 11 2.39 -7.63 10.05
CA ILE A 11 3.54 -7.85 10.91
C ILE A 11 3.24 -7.22 12.28
N ARG A 12 3.32 -8.05 13.33
CA ARG A 12 3.23 -7.57 14.72
C ARG A 12 4.58 -7.14 15.28
N ASN A 13 5.67 -7.76 14.80
CA ASN A 13 7.03 -7.40 15.20
C ASN A 13 7.50 -6.15 14.44
N ARG A 14 7.54 -4.99 15.12
CA ARG A 14 7.75 -3.70 14.44
C ARG A 14 9.16 -3.45 13.92
N THR A 15 10.10 -4.38 14.12
CA THR A 15 11.48 -4.28 13.63
C THR A 15 11.71 -4.92 12.27
N GLU A 16 10.76 -5.73 11.78
CA GLU A 16 10.93 -6.53 10.57
C GLU A 16 10.15 -5.98 9.37
N CYS A 17 10.68 -6.24 8.17
CA CYS A 17 10.04 -5.93 6.90
C CYS A 17 9.52 -7.21 6.25
N ILE A 18 8.34 -7.16 5.61
CA ILE A 18 7.92 -8.25 4.73
C ILE A 18 8.79 -8.23 3.47
N ASP A 19 9.22 -9.41 3.01
CA ASP A 19 9.67 -9.58 1.64
C ASP A 19 8.48 -9.95 0.75
N PHE A 20 7.80 -8.92 0.22
CA PHE A 20 6.60 -9.13 -0.58
C PHE A 20 6.86 -9.91 -1.88
N GLY A 21 8.12 -9.97 -2.34
CA GLY A 21 8.51 -10.76 -3.51
C GLY A 21 8.39 -12.26 -3.27
N ASN A 22 8.53 -12.69 -2.01
CA ASN A 22 8.33 -14.08 -1.59
C ASN A 22 6.91 -14.37 -1.11
N VAL A 23 6.11 -13.34 -0.84
CA VAL A 23 4.70 -13.49 -0.45
C VAL A 23 3.78 -13.58 -1.66
N PHE A 24 4.02 -12.75 -2.67
CA PHE A 24 3.18 -12.67 -3.85
C PHE A 24 3.82 -13.36 -5.04
N ASN A 25 3.00 -14.09 -5.78
CA ASN A 25 3.36 -14.77 -7.02
C ASN A 25 2.42 -14.32 -8.16
N TYR A 26 2.64 -14.87 -9.36
CA TYR A 26 1.84 -14.56 -10.54
C TYR A 26 0.33 -14.73 -10.30
N GLU A 27 -0.10 -15.81 -9.63
CA GLU A 27 -1.53 -16.05 -9.39
C GLU A 27 -2.14 -15.00 -8.45
N SER A 28 -1.43 -14.65 -7.37
CA SER A 28 -1.89 -13.63 -6.42
C SER A 28 -2.12 -12.27 -7.09
N PHE A 29 -1.24 -11.85 -8.00
CA PHE A 29 -1.37 -10.59 -8.74
C PHE A 29 -2.60 -10.54 -9.66
N ASN A 30 -3.13 -11.70 -10.08
CA ASN A 30 -4.29 -11.79 -10.95
C ASN A 30 -5.59 -12.10 -10.19
N THR A 31 -5.54 -12.50 -8.92
CA THR A 31 -6.73 -12.99 -8.19
C THR A 31 -7.14 -12.11 -7.00
N ILE A 32 -6.19 -11.38 -6.39
CA ILE A 32 -6.49 -10.53 -5.22
C ILE A 32 -7.23 -9.27 -5.65
N ILE A 33 -8.39 -9.03 -5.02
CA ILE A 33 -9.26 -7.86 -5.24
C ILE A 33 -9.15 -6.87 -4.07
N LEU A 34 -9.04 -7.37 -2.84
CA LEU A 34 -8.91 -6.58 -1.62
C LEU A 34 -7.58 -6.91 -0.95
N LEU A 35 -6.73 -5.90 -0.76
CA LEU A 35 -5.46 -6.05 -0.06
C LEU A 35 -5.37 -5.08 1.11
N SER A 36 -4.97 -5.59 2.28
CA SER A 36 -4.67 -4.77 3.44
C SER A 36 -3.31 -5.13 4.01
N ILE A 37 -2.43 -4.14 4.15
CA ILE A 37 -1.06 -4.30 4.62
C ILE A 37 -0.87 -3.50 5.91
N ASP A 38 -0.54 -4.16 7.02
CA ASP A 38 -0.24 -3.58 8.32
C ASP A 38 1.21 -3.95 8.70
N VAL A 39 2.14 -3.04 8.40
CA VAL A 39 3.59 -3.25 8.53
C VAL A 39 4.26 -2.00 9.09
N CYS A 40 5.54 -2.10 9.42
CA CYS A 40 6.26 -0.97 10.02
C CYS A 40 7.09 -0.17 9.03
N LEU A 41 7.44 -0.78 7.90
CA LEU A 41 8.19 -0.14 6.83
C LEU A 41 7.66 -0.60 5.47
N ILE A 42 7.46 0.38 4.58
CA ILE A 42 7.29 0.16 3.14
C ILE A 42 8.47 0.83 2.43
N ARG A 43 9.10 0.08 1.51
CA ARG A 43 10.21 0.53 0.67
C ARG A 43 9.72 0.72 -0.77
N ILE A 44 10.50 1.42 -1.58
CA ILE A 44 10.18 1.63 -3.01
C ILE A 44 9.96 0.30 -3.75
N LYS A 45 10.81 -0.72 -3.50
CA LYS A 45 10.65 -2.05 -4.12
C LYS A 45 9.34 -2.74 -3.78
N ASP A 46 8.79 -2.47 -2.60
CA ASP A 46 7.52 -3.05 -2.16
C ASP A 46 6.35 -2.43 -2.96
N ILE A 47 6.44 -1.12 -3.23
CA ILE A 47 5.47 -0.42 -4.09
C ILE A 47 5.51 -0.96 -5.52
N GLU A 48 6.70 -1.19 -6.08
CA GLU A 48 6.85 -1.81 -7.40
C GLU A 48 6.20 -3.20 -7.49
N ILE A 49 6.19 -3.95 -6.38
CA ILE A 49 5.45 -5.21 -6.30
C ILE A 49 3.94 -4.96 -6.31
N PHE A 50 3.46 -3.99 -5.52
CA PHE A 50 2.02 -3.67 -5.46
C PHE A 50 1.44 -3.20 -6.79
N LYS A 51 2.23 -2.55 -7.65
CA LYS A 51 1.79 -2.15 -9.00
C LYS A 51 1.47 -3.33 -9.92
N LYS A 52 1.90 -4.55 -9.58
CA LYS A 52 1.67 -5.75 -10.39
C LYS A 52 0.25 -6.31 -10.26
N PHE A 53 -0.51 -5.91 -9.23
CA PHE A 53 -1.89 -6.36 -9.07
C PHE A 53 -2.79 -5.79 -10.17
N LYS A 54 -3.43 -6.67 -10.95
CA LYS A 54 -4.26 -6.26 -12.08
C LYS A 54 -5.72 -5.99 -11.71
N ASN A 55 -6.21 -6.68 -10.68
CA ASN A 55 -7.63 -6.70 -10.30
C ASN A 55 -7.90 -6.08 -8.93
N LEU A 56 -6.94 -5.34 -8.38
CA LEU A 56 -7.05 -4.76 -7.05
C LEU A 56 -8.09 -3.64 -7.03
N GLY A 57 -9.25 -3.91 -6.43
CA GLY A 57 -10.34 -2.96 -6.25
C GLY A 57 -10.17 -2.10 -5.01
N TYR A 58 -9.59 -2.64 -3.94
CA TYR A 58 -9.34 -1.91 -2.69
C TYR A 58 -7.95 -2.23 -2.14
N PHE A 59 -7.23 -1.20 -1.72
CA PHE A 59 -5.91 -1.35 -1.13
C PHE A 59 -5.77 -0.43 0.08
N SER A 60 -5.56 -1.00 1.27
CA SER A 60 -5.24 -0.23 2.47
C SER A 60 -3.82 -0.49 2.98
N ILE A 61 -3.15 0.61 3.35
CA ILE A 61 -1.80 0.62 3.88
C ILE A 61 -1.84 1.24 5.29
N TYR A 62 -1.48 0.44 6.28
CA TYR A 62 -1.19 0.86 7.65
C TYR A 62 0.32 0.73 7.84
N CYS A 63 1.05 1.83 7.65
CA CYS A 63 2.51 1.82 7.77
C CYS A 63 3.01 3.05 8.51
N ASP A 64 3.70 2.86 9.63
CA ASP A 64 4.18 4.02 10.40
C ASP A 64 5.34 4.72 9.70
N ASN A 65 6.21 3.98 9.00
CA ASN A 65 7.38 4.53 8.33
C ASN A 65 7.39 4.20 6.83
N PHE A 66 7.68 5.21 6.00
CA PHE A 66 7.94 5.05 4.58
C PHE A 66 9.41 5.38 4.33
N ASP A 67 10.21 4.40 3.89
CA ASP A 67 11.65 4.57 3.68
C ASP A 67 11.94 5.52 2.52
N ASN A 68 12.96 6.39 2.64
CA ASN A 68 13.47 7.23 1.55
C ASN A 68 12.39 7.99 0.74
N GLY A 69 11.32 8.45 1.40
CA GLY A 69 10.22 9.12 0.70
C GLY A 69 9.39 8.21 -0.21
N SER A 70 9.42 6.89 0.01
CA SER A 70 8.65 5.89 -0.75
C SER A 70 7.16 6.23 -0.87
N ILE A 71 6.58 6.96 0.09
CA ILE A 71 5.22 7.50 -0.03
C ILE A 71 5.02 8.34 -1.30
N PHE A 72 6.00 9.14 -1.71
CA PHE A 72 5.97 9.96 -2.92
C PHE A 72 6.05 9.13 -4.21
N TYR A 73 6.40 7.85 -4.09
CA TYR A 73 6.46 6.90 -5.19
C TYR A 73 5.13 6.18 -5.42
N ILE A 74 4.19 6.27 -4.48
CA ILE A 74 2.83 5.76 -4.65
C ILE A 74 2.07 6.77 -5.51
N LYS A 75 1.88 6.44 -6.79
CA LYS A 75 1.17 7.30 -7.75
C LYS A 75 -0.23 6.77 -8.01
N LYS A 76 -1.24 7.66 -7.98
CA LYS A 76 -2.64 7.29 -8.27
C LYS A 76 -2.80 6.67 -9.65
N LYS A 77 -1.98 7.11 -10.63
CA LYS A 77 -1.97 6.57 -11.99
C LYS A 77 -1.58 5.09 -12.08
N ASP A 78 -0.88 4.56 -11.08
CA ASP A 78 -0.48 3.14 -11.04
C ASP A 78 -1.60 2.28 -10.41
N PHE A 79 -2.60 2.93 -9.78
CA PHE A 79 -3.71 2.32 -9.05
C PHE A 79 -5.07 2.85 -9.54
N LYS A 80 -5.22 3.13 -10.85
CA LYS A 80 -6.38 3.88 -11.41
C LYS A 80 -7.76 3.31 -11.06
N ARG A 81 -7.87 1.99 -10.93
CA ARG A 81 -9.12 1.28 -10.62
C ARG A 81 -9.21 0.83 -9.17
N THR A 82 -8.23 1.20 -8.35
CA THR A 82 -8.11 0.79 -6.96
C THR A 82 -8.51 1.95 -6.06
N PHE A 83 -9.39 1.69 -5.10
CA PHE A 83 -9.58 2.57 -3.98
C PHE A 83 -8.43 2.40 -2.99
N LEU A 84 -7.46 3.33 -3.07
CA LEU A 84 -6.26 3.32 -2.24
C LEU A 84 -6.44 4.16 -0.98
N VAL A 85 -6.17 3.57 0.18
CA VAL A 85 -6.22 4.23 1.49
C VAL A 85 -4.88 4.09 2.18
N ILE A 86 -4.31 5.21 2.62
CA ILE A 86 -3.14 5.26 3.49
C ILE A 86 -3.62 5.75 4.86
N GLU A 87 -3.69 4.81 5.80
CA GLU A 87 -4.33 4.99 7.12
C GLU A 87 -3.31 5.36 8.20
N ARG A 88 -2.05 4.96 8.03
CA ARG A 88 -0.95 5.30 8.92
C ARG A 88 0.29 5.78 8.14
N PRO A 89 1.11 6.69 8.73
CA PRO A 89 0.79 7.47 9.95
C PRO A 89 -0.46 8.33 9.73
N ASN A 90 -1.19 8.75 10.76
CA ASN A 90 -2.42 9.56 10.54
C ASN A 90 -2.06 10.98 10.05
N ARG A 91 -3.04 11.74 9.55
CA ARG A 91 -2.79 13.09 9.01
C ARG A 91 -2.08 14.02 9.99
N ALA A 92 -2.42 13.97 11.27
CA ALA A 92 -1.85 14.84 12.31
C ALA A 92 -0.38 14.51 12.63
N SER A 93 0.02 13.26 12.44
CA SER A 93 1.39 12.78 12.68
C SER A 93 2.30 12.85 11.44
N ARG A 94 1.75 13.17 10.26
CA ARG A 94 2.51 13.34 9.01
C ARG A 94 3.18 14.71 8.93
N SER A 95 4.29 14.78 8.20
CA SER A 95 4.86 16.07 7.80
C SER A 95 3.90 16.82 6.86
N LYS A 96 4.02 18.15 6.82
CA LYS A 96 3.25 19.01 5.90
C LYS A 96 3.48 18.62 4.43
N GLU A 97 4.69 18.25 4.08
CA GLU A 97 5.07 17.82 2.73
C GLU A 97 4.31 16.55 2.31
N ILE A 98 4.28 15.53 3.17
CA ILE A 98 3.54 14.29 2.92
C ILE A 98 2.04 14.60 2.77
N ASN A 99 1.48 15.41 3.67
CA ASN A 99 0.07 15.79 3.59
C ASN A 99 -0.26 16.51 2.27
N ASN A 100 0.55 17.51 1.89
CA ASN A 100 0.38 18.23 0.63
C ASN A 100 0.46 17.29 -0.58
N TYR A 101 1.44 16.38 -0.58
CA TYR A 101 1.57 15.40 -1.65
C TYR A 101 0.34 14.52 -1.77
N LEU A 102 -0.08 13.89 -0.66
CA LEU A 102 -1.22 13.00 -0.65
C LEU A 102 -2.52 13.71 -1.06
N ASP A 103 -2.73 14.94 -0.60
CA ASP A 103 -3.89 15.76 -0.99
C ASP A 103 -3.88 16.12 -2.48
N SER A 104 -2.68 16.29 -3.07
CA SER A 104 -2.54 16.59 -4.51
C SER A 104 -2.66 15.36 -5.41
N GLU A 105 -2.13 14.21 -4.97
CA GLU A 105 -2.07 12.98 -5.74
C GLU A 105 -3.39 12.20 -5.66
N PHE A 106 -4.10 12.30 -4.53
CA PHE A 106 -5.35 11.58 -4.27
C PHE A 106 -6.48 12.52 -3.91
N THR A 107 -7.60 12.37 -4.61
CA THR A 107 -8.81 13.21 -4.48
C THR A 107 -9.60 13.01 -3.19
N PHE A 108 -9.26 12.00 -2.37
CA PHE A 108 -9.92 11.74 -1.09
C PHE A 108 -9.04 12.26 0.04
N LYS A 109 -9.66 12.93 1.02
CA LYS A 109 -8.95 13.30 2.24
C LYS A 109 -8.60 12.03 2.99
N PHE A 110 -7.31 11.72 3.09
CA PHE A 110 -6.84 10.71 4.04
C PHE A 110 -7.06 11.26 5.46
N THR A 111 -7.77 10.49 6.29
CA THR A 111 -7.98 10.78 7.71
C THR A 111 -6.70 10.70 8.53
#